data_AF-A0A522BL94-F1
#
_entry.id   AF-A0A522BL94-F1
#
_cell.length_a   1.000
_cell.length_b   1.000
_cell.length_c   1.000
_cell.angle_alpha   90.00
_cell.angle_beta   90.00
_cell.angle_gamma   90.00
#
_symmetry.space_group_name_H-M   'P 1'
#
loop_
_entity.id
_entity.type
_entity.pdbx_description
1 polymer ?
#
loop_
_entity_poly.entity_id
_entity_poly.type
_entity_poly.pdbx_seq_one_letter_code
_entity_poly.pdbx_strand_id
1 'polypeptide(L)'
;MISPQAALASARDRRPSLDHLIRAFGRYQADAGDRQAAAVTFFGFLSFFPILALATSVLSYALGDDAVGTVVREVNSYAPGLADQLGLEEILTDNTKAGVAGLLGLVGLLYSGLGWVDALREAIRAMWHHNVKAGNFLVKKAKDVVILLGLGVTVVASVAVSAATGAFTDVALDAIGLEKTVVATALAKVVGITLGLATSTALFLFLFWRLPKVRSPFRRVVRGALLAPTR
;
A
#
# COMPACT_ATOMS: atom_id res chain seq x y z
N MET A 1 -49.99 -2.15 4.54
CA MET A 1 -48.66 -2.10 3.88
C MET A 1 -47.69 -1.47 4.87
N ILE A 2 -46.67 -2.21 5.31
CA ILE A 2 -45.67 -1.66 6.25
C ILE A 2 -44.81 -0.67 5.47
N SER A 3 -44.64 0.55 5.98
CA SER A 3 -43.77 1.55 5.33
C SER A 3 -42.32 1.05 5.34
N PRO A 4 -41.53 1.31 4.29
CA PRO A 4 -40.14 0.85 4.22
C PRO A 4 -39.29 1.30 5.41
N GLN A 5 -39.62 2.45 6.02
CA GLN A 5 -38.96 2.95 7.23
C GLN A 5 -39.29 2.11 8.48
N ALA A 6 -40.53 1.62 8.62
CA ALA A 6 -40.94 0.75 9.73
C ALA A 6 -40.35 -0.66 9.62
N ALA A 7 -40.17 -1.17 8.40
CA ALA A 7 -39.45 -2.42 8.15
C ALA A 7 -37.95 -2.31 8.52
N LEU A 8 -37.32 -1.17 8.21
CA LEU A 8 -35.94 -0.89 8.60
C LEU A 8 -35.77 -0.73 10.12
N ALA A 9 -36.71 -0.06 10.79
CA ALA A 9 -36.68 0.09 12.25
C ALA A 9 -36.80 -1.27 12.97
N SER A 10 -37.74 -2.12 12.55
CA SER A 10 -37.91 -3.47 13.12
C SER A 10 -36.73 -4.41 12.83
N ALA A 11 -36.05 -4.26 11.69
CA ALA A 11 -34.84 -5.01 11.38
C ALA A 11 -33.61 -4.55 12.20
N ARG A 12 -33.51 -3.25 12.50
CA ARG A 12 -32.46 -2.66 13.35
C ARG A 12 -32.60 -3.11 14.81
N ASP A 13 -33.82 -3.11 15.35
CA ASP A 13 -34.08 -3.58 16.73
C ASP A 13 -33.80 -5.07 16.93
N ARG A 14 -33.98 -5.89 15.88
CA ARG A 14 -33.72 -7.33 15.93
C ARG A 14 -32.24 -7.72 15.82
N ARG A 15 -31.38 -6.82 15.32
CA ARG A 15 -29.95 -7.11 15.09
C ARG A 15 -29.09 -5.90 15.48
N PRO A 16 -28.53 -5.86 16.71
CA PRO A 16 -27.72 -4.74 17.17
C PRO A 16 -26.48 -4.48 16.31
N SER A 17 -25.91 -5.52 15.68
CA SER A 17 -24.80 -5.39 14.74
C SER A 17 -25.18 -4.63 13.45
N LEU A 18 -26.40 -4.83 12.93
CA LEU A 18 -26.89 -4.08 11.77
C LEU A 18 -27.16 -2.63 12.14
N ASP A 19 -27.74 -2.36 13.31
CA ASP A 19 -27.93 -1.00 13.79
C ASP A 19 -26.60 -0.26 13.96
N HIS A 20 -25.59 -0.93 14.52
CA HIS A 20 -24.25 -0.37 14.66
C HIS A 20 -23.61 -0.05 13.29
N LEU A 21 -23.70 -0.97 12.32
CA LEU A 21 -23.16 -0.76 10.98
C LEU A 21 -23.85 0.38 10.25
N ILE A 22 -25.18 0.49 10.35
CA ILE A 22 -25.95 1.59 9.78
C ILE A 22 -25.57 2.93 10.42
N ARG A 23 -25.41 2.98 11.75
CA ARG A 23 -24.95 4.18 12.46
C ARG A 23 -23.53 4.56 12.08
N ALA A 24 -22.62 3.60 11.96
CA ALA A 24 -21.25 3.82 11.55
C ALA A 24 -21.18 4.37 10.12
N PHE A 25 -21.92 3.78 9.19
CA PHE A 25 -22.03 4.27 7.81
C PHE A 25 -22.66 5.67 7.75
N GLY A 26 -23.69 5.94 8.55
CA GLY A 26 -24.28 7.26 8.68
C GLY A 26 -23.29 8.32 9.18
N ARG A 27 -22.44 8.00 10.16
CA ARG A 27 -21.36 8.89 10.62
C ARG A 27 -20.30 9.11 9.54
N TYR A 28 -19.88 8.04 8.86
CA TYR A 28 -18.93 8.13 7.75
C TYR A 28 -19.43 9.06 6.63
N GLN A 29 -20.70 8.93 6.22
CA GLN A 29 -21.34 9.82 5.25
C GLN A 29 -21.41 11.28 5.75
N ALA A 30 -21.80 11.48 7.01
CA ALA A 30 -21.90 12.81 7.62
C ALA A 30 -20.54 13.56 7.65
N ASP A 31 -19.44 12.82 7.78
CA ASP A 31 -18.08 13.36 7.81
C ASP A 31 -17.41 13.40 6.42
N ALA A 32 -18.21 13.36 5.35
CA ALA A 32 -17.77 13.37 3.95
C ALA A 32 -16.75 12.25 3.62
N GLY A 33 -16.97 11.06 4.21
CA GLY A 33 -16.07 9.92 4.10
C GLY A 33 -15.73 9.53 2.66
N ASP A 34 -16.70 9.54 1.75
CA ASP A 34 -16.48 9.20 0.34
C ASP A 34 -15.50 10.15 -0.34
N ARG A 35 -15.59 11.45 -0.03
CA ARG A 35 -14.67 12.46 -0.56
C ARG A 35 -13.26 12.24 -0.02
N GLN A 36 -13.13 11.91 1.27
CA GLN A 36 -11.85 11.62 1.89
C GLN A 36 -11.22 10.35 1.32
N ALA A 37 -12.01 9.29 1.15
CA ALA A 37 -11.57 8.05 0.52
C ALA A 37 -11.11 8.30 -0.93
N ALA A 38 -11.87 9.09 -1.71
CA ALA A 38 -11.50 9.46 -3.07
C ALA A 38 -10.17 10.23 -3.14
N ALA A 39 -9.91 11.13 -2.19
CA ALA A 39 -8.63 11.84 -2.14
C ALA A 39 -7.45 10.89 -1.86
N VAL A 40 -7.62 9.96 -0.91
CA VAL A 40 -6.59 8.95 -0.59
C VAL A 40 -6.32 8.04 -1.78
N THR A 41 -7.37 7.53 -2.45
CA THR A 41 -7.20 6.65 -3.62
C THR A 41 -6.63 7.39 -4.82
N PHE A 42 -7.03 8.65 -5.04
CA PHE A 42 -6.47 9.50 -6.09
C PHE A 42 -4.95 9.66 -5.94
N PHE A 43 -4.48 10.08 -4.76
CA PHE A 43 -3.05 10.24 -4.54
C PHE A 43 -2.29 8.90 -4.54
N GLY A 44 -2.93 7.82 -4.08
CA GLY A 44 -2.36 6.48 -4.16
C GLY A 44 -2.15 6.03 -5.60
N PHE A 45 -3.18 6.17 -6.44
CA PHE A 45 -3.11 5.87 -7.87
C PHE A 45 -2.12 6.78 -8.60
N LEU A 46 -2.13 8.08 -8.29
CA LEU A 46 -1.18 9.04 -8.85
C LEU A 46 0.28 8.67 -8.53
N SER A 47 0.52 8.04 -7.38
CA SER A 47 1.86 7.59 -6.97
C SER A 47 2.36 6.38 -7.78
N PHE A 48 1.49 5.69 -8.51
CA PHE A 48 1.86 4.49 -9.28
C PHE A 48 2.88 4.81 -10.38
N PHE A 49 2.60 5.78 -11.25
CA PHE A 49 3.50 6.13 -12.35
C PHE A 49 4.87 6.65 -11.89
N PRO A 50 4.96 7.55 -10.89
CA PRO A 50 6.23 7.97 -10.34
C PRO A 50 7.05 6.84 -9.70
N ILE A 51 6.39 5.87 -9.05
CA ILE A 51 7.06 4.67 -8.52
C ILE A 51 7.65 3.85 -9.68
N LEU A 52 6.90 3.63 -10.76
CA LEU A 52 7.40 2.91 -11.92
C LEU A 52 8.61 3.60 -12.55
N ALA A 53 8.54 4.92 -12.75
CA ALA A 53 9.63 5.69 -13.33
C ALA A 53 10.89 5.69 -12.44
N LEU A 54 10.71 5.73 -11.11
CA LEU A 54 11.81 5.59 -10.17
C LEU A 54 12.38 4.17 -10.18
N ALA A 55 11.54 3.15 -10.30
CA ALA A 55 11.94 1.75 -10.37
C ALA A 55 12.76 1.46 -11.63
N THR A 56 12.34 1.94 -12.80
CA THR A 56 13.11 1.77 -14.05
C THR A 56 14.46 2.45 -13.97
N SER A 57 14.55 3.63 -13.35
CA SER A 57 15.82 4.30 -13.08
C SER A 57 16.76 3.44 -12.22
N VAL A 58 16.26 2.96 -11.08
CA VAL A 58 17.05 2.11 -10.17
C VAL A 58 17.48 0.81 -10.87
N LEU A 59 16.58 0.18 -11.62
CA LEU A 59 16.85 -1.06 -12.33
C LEU A 59 17.88 -0.87 -13.44
N SER A 60 17.81 0.21 -14.22
CA SER A 60 18.79 0.52 -15.27
C SER A 60 20.22 0.65 -14.71
N TYR A 61 20.39 1.27 -13.55
CA TYR A 61 21.71 1.36 -12.90
C TYR A 61 22.14 0.08 -12.17
N ALA A 62 21.19 -0.76 -11.73
CA ALA A 62 21.47 -1.96 -10.95
C ALA A 62 21.65 -3.22 -11.79
N LEU A 63 21.06 -3.28 -12.99
CA LEU A 63 21.07 -4.42 -13.89
C LEU A 63 22.16 -4.27 -14.96
N GLY A 64 22.76 -5.39 -15.36
CA GLY A 64 23.51 -5.46 -16.63
C GLY A 64 22.59 -5.76 -17.81
N ASP A 65 23.08 -5.57 -19.04
CA ASP A 65 22.31 -5.74 -20.28
C ASP A 65 21.55 -7.08 -20.35
N ASP A 66 22.15 -8.17 -19.87
CA ASP A 66 21.53 -9.51 -19.84
C ASP A 66 20.27 -9.59 -18.95
N ALA A 67 20.21 -8.77 -17.91
CA ALA A 67 19.11 -8.78 -16.95
C ALA A 67 17.93 -7.90 -17.41
N VAL A 68 18.16 -6.96 -18.35
CA VAL A 68 17.09 -6.17 -18.99
C VAL A 68 16.14 -7.08 -19.77
N GLY A 69 16.66 -8.00 -20.57
CA GLY A 69 15.85 -8.95 -21.34
C GLY A 69 14.99 -9.86 -20.45
N THR A 70 15.46 -10.15 -19.23
CA THR A 70 14.67 -10.91 -18.24
C THR A 70 13.51 -10.08 -17.71
N VAL A 71 13.73 -8.81 -17.36
CA VAL A 71 12.66 -7.91 -16.89
C VAL A 71 11.60 -7.69 -17.97
N VAL A 72 12.00 -7.46 -19.22
CA VAL A 72 11.07 -7.27 -20.36
C VAL A 72 10.20 -8.52 -20.56
N ARG A 73 10.81 -9.70 -20.53
CA ARG A 73 10.09 -10.98 -20.64
C ARG A 73 9.10 -11.19 -19.50
N GLU A 74 9.50 -10.91 -18.26
CA GLU A 74 8.62 -11.03 -17.10
C GLU A 74 7.43 -10.07 -17.18
N VAL A 75 7.64 -8.81 -17.55
CA VAL A 75 6.54 -7.84 -17.73
C VAL A 75 5.57 -8.31 -18.82
N ASN A 76 6.08 -8.79 -19.96
CA ASN A 76 5.26 -9.30 -21.04
C ASN A 76 4.52 -10.61 -20.68
N SER A 77 4.99 -11.36 -19.68
CA SER A 77 4.29 -12.55 -19.17
C SER A 77 2.98 -12.21 -18.45
N TYR A 78 2.90 -11.05 -17.79
CA TYR A 78 1.68 -10.57 -17.14
C TYR A 78 0.70 -9.94 -18.14
N ALA A 79 1.24 -9.17 -19.09
CA ALA A 79 0.45 -8.50 -20.12
C ALA A 79 1.26 -8.43 -21.43
N PRO A 80 0.92 -9.24 -22.44
CA PRO A 80 1.65 -9.25 -23.72
C PRO A 80 1.70 -7.87 -24.36
N GLY A 81 2.91 -7.40 -24.70
CA GLY A 81 3.15 -6.11 -25.36
C GLY A 81 3.19 -4.89 -24.42
N LEU A 82 3.01 -5.08 -23.10
CA LEU A 82 3.09 -3.98 -22.14
C LEU A 82 4.50 -3.38 -22.06
N ALA A 83 5.53 -4.21 -22.17
CA ALA A 83 6.91 -3.71 -22.11
C ALA A 83 7.22 -2.77 -23.28
N ASP A 84 6.74 -3.09 -24.47
CA ASP A 84 6.95 -2.30 -25.68
C ASP A 84 6.16 -0.98 -25.63
N GLN A 85 4.90 -1.02 -25.15
CA GLN A 85 4.08 0.18 -24.96
C GLN A 85 4.68 1.16 -23.95
N LEU A 86 5.39 0.64 -22.96
CA LEU A 86 6.09 1.45 -21.95
C LEU A 86 7.50 1.87 -22.37
N GLY A 87 8.00 1.40 -23.52
CA GLY A 87 9.38 1.63 -23.94
C GLY A 87 10.41 1.11 -22.94
N LEU A 88 10.09 0.03 -22.21
CA LEU A 88 10.86 -0.44 -21.06
C LEU A 88 12.30 -0.81 -21.42
N GLU A 89 12.51 -1.49 -22.55
CA GLU A 89 13.86 -1.87 -23.00
C GLU A 89 14.72 -0.65 -23.33
N GLU A 90 14.15 0.34 -24.01
CA GLU A 90 14.83 1.60 -24.36
C GLU A 90 15.18 2.42 -23.11
N ILE A 91 14.28 2.47 -22.12
CA ILE A 91 14.53 3.17 -20.86
C ILE A 91 15.59 2.45 -20.03
N LEU A 92 15.58 1.11 -20.00
CA LEU A 92 16.50 0.34 -19.18
C LEU A 92 17.93 0.29 -19.75
N THR A 93 18.08 0.36 -21.07
CA THR A 93 19.39 0.37 -21.75
C THR A 93 20.01 1.76 -21.87
N ASP A 94 19.21 2.83 -21.77
CA ASP A 94 19.69 4.22 -21.80
C ASP A 94 19.66 4.86 -20.40
N ASN A 95 20.82 4.83 -19.72
CA ASN A 95 21.01 5.44 -18.40
C ASN A 95 20.61 6.92 -18.33
N THR A 96 20.65 7.66 -19.44
CA THR A 96 20.26 9.08 -19.46
C THR A 96 18.75 9.20 -19.35
N LYS A 97 18.01 8.41 -20.16
CA LYS A 97 16.55 8.35 -20.10
C LYS A 97 16.08 7.80 -18.76
N ALA A 98 16.73 6.76 -18.25
CA ALA A 98 16.46 6.20 -16.94
C ALA A 98 16.70 7.24 -15.83
N GLY A 99 17.76 8.04 -15.91
CA GLY A 99 18.04 9.14 -14.98
C GLY A 99 16.96 10.22 -14.98
N VAL A 100 16.51 10.65 -16.16
CA VAL A 100 15.43 11.64 -16.29
C VAL A 100 14.11 11.07 -15.77
N ALA A 101 13.76 9.83 -16.13
CA ALA A 101 12.58 9.13 -15.60
C ALA A 101 12.64 9.01 -14.08
N GLY A 102 13.81 8.67 -13.52
CA GLY A 102 14.03 8.59 -12.08
C GLY A 102 13.85 9.92 -11.37
N LEU A 103 14.36 11.02 -11.95
CA LEU A 103 14.19 12.35 -11.38
C LEU A 103 12.73 12.80 -11.39
N LEU A 104 12.05 12.65 -12.52
CA LEU A 104 10.61 12.95 -12.65
C LEU A 104 9.78 12.06 -11.73
N GLY A 105 10.15 10.77 -11.63
CA GLY A 105 9.56 9.81 -10.72
C GLY A 105 9.76 10.21 -9.26
N LEU A 106 10.95 10.66 -8.87
CA LEU A 106 11.21 11.12 -7.50
C LEU A 106 10.38 12.36 -7.14
N VAL A 107 10.34 13.36 -8.03
CA VAL A 107 9.55 14.59 -7.81
C VAL A 107 8.05 14.27 -7.77
N GLY A 108 7.57 13.47 -8.72
CA GLY A 108 6.17 13.03 -8.78
C GLY A 108 5.78 12.19 -7.57
N LEU A 109 6.66 11.32 -7.09
CA LEU A 109 6.43 10.47 -5.92
C LEU A 109 6.41 11.27 -4.63
N LEU A 110 7.29 12.27 -4.50
CA LEU A 110 7.24 13.20 -3.38
C LEU A 110 5.93 14.00 -3.38
N TYR A 111 5.49 14.50 -4.53
CA TYR A 111 4.23 15.23 -4.64
C TYR A 111 3.02 14.36 -4.28
N SER A 112 2.88 13.22 -4.96
CA SER A 112 1.76 12.30 -4.80
C SER A 112 1.76 11.63 -3.42
N GLY A 113 2.92 11.19 -2.93
CA GLY A 113 3.09 10.63 -1.60
C GLY A 113 2.79 11.63 -0.48
N LEU A 114 3.22 12.89 -0.61
CA LEU A 114 2.87 13.92 0.38
C LEU A 114 1.38 14.22 0.37
N GLY A 115 0.75 14.24 -0.81
CA GLY A 115 -0.69 14.35 -0.96
C GLY A 115 -1.42 13.18 -0.29
N TRP A 116 -0.94 11.95 -0.47
CA TRP A 116 -1.50 10.75 0.14
C TRP A 116 -1.45 10.80 1.67
N VAL A 117 -0.30 11.15 2.26
CA VAL A 117 -0.15 11.28 3.72
C VAL A 117 -1.07 12.36 4.28
N ASP A 118 -1.20 13.49 3.58
CA ASP A 118 -2.08 14.56 4.01
C ASP A 118 -3.57 14.17 3.91
N ALA A 119 -4.00 13.59 2.79
CA ALA A 119 -5.36 13.11 2.58
C ALA A 119 -5.74 12.05 3.63
N LEU A 120 -4.86 11.07 3.88
CA LEU A 120 -5.10 10.02 4.88
C LEU A 120 -5.20 10.60 6.29
N ARG A 121 -4.34 11.57 6.62
CA ARG A 121 -4.37 12.25 7.92
C ARG A 121 -5.63 13.10 8.08
N GLU A 122 -6.08 13.76 7.02
CA GLU A 122 -7.31 14.55 7.02
C GLU A 122 -8.54 13.66 7.18
N ALA A 123 -8.60 12.54 6.45
CA ALA A 123 -9.63 11.51 6.60
C ALA A 123 -9.75 11.04 8.06
N ILE A 124 -8.62 10.65 8.69
CA ILE A 124 -8.60 10.20 10.07
C ILE A 124 -9.05 11.30 11.04
N ARG A 125 -8.62 12.55 10.82
CA ARG A 125 -8.99 13.67 11.70
C ARG A 125 -10.46 14.05 11.56
N ALA A 126 -11.01 13.99 10.35
CA ALA A 126 -12.43 14.20 10.09
C ALA A 126 -13.28 13.18 10.85
N MET A 127 -12.96 11.88 10.72
CA MET A 127 -13.70 10.80 11.39
C MET A 127 -13.61 10.83 12.93
N TRP A 128 -12.54 11.39 13.47
CA TRP A 128 -12.35 11.54 14.92
C TRP A 128 -12.77 12.91 15.47
N HIS A 129 -13.38 13.77 14.64
CA HIS A 129 -13.78 15.14 15.00
C HIS A 129 -12.65 15.90 15.72
N HIS A 130 -11.39 15.61 15.37
CA HIS A 130 -10.24 16.10 16.10
C HIS A 130 -9.61 17.29 15.37
N ASN A 131 -9.97 18.49 15.80
CA ASN A 131 -9.36 19.73 15.34
C ASN A 131 -8.03 19.97 16.07
N VAL A 132 -6.93 19.54 15.46
CA VAL A 132 -5.58 19.87 15.94
C VAL A 132 -5.20 21.27 15.43
N LYS A 133 -4.75 22.15 16.32
CA LYS A 133 -4.22 23.48 15.98
C LYS A 133 -3.15 23.37 14.87
N ALA A 134 -3.18 24.30 13.93
CA ALA A 134 -2.16 24.45 12.89
C ALA A 134 -0.79 24.72 13.53
N GLY A 135 0.03 23.67 13.66
CA GLY A 135 1.46 23.82 13.95
C GLY A 135 2.20 24.34 12.72
N ASN A 136 3.51 24.58 12.86
CA ASN A 136 4.34 25.08 11.76
C ASN A 136 4.25 24.17 10.50
N PHE A 137 3.84 24.74 9.37
CA PHE A 137 3.59 24.02 8.11
C PHE A 137 4.85 23.26 7.63
N LEU A 138 6.01 23.90 7.73
CA LEU A 138 7.29 23.33 7.30
C LEU A 138 7.65 22.09 8.14
N VAL A 139 7.48 22.17 9.46
CA VAL A 139 7.76 21.05 10.38
C VAL A 139 6.82 19.88 10.11
N LYS A 140 5.57 20.14 9.75
CA LYS A 140 4.61 19.12 9.35
C LYS A 140 5.07 18.42 8.06
N LYS A 141 5.39 19.17 7.01
CA LYS A 141 5.86 18.60 5.74
C LYS A 141 7.18 17.84 5.87
N ALA A 142 8.14 18.33 6.65
CA ALA A 142 9.38 17.60 6.92
C ALA A 142 9.11 16.24 7.60
N LYS A 143 8.19 16.21 8.57
CA LYS A 143 7.75 14.96 9.20
C LYS A 143 7.06 14.02 8.23
N ASP A 144 6.34 14.55 7.24
CA ASP A 144 5.64 13.75 6.22
C ASP A 144 6.62 13.12 5.25
N VAL A 145 7.67 13.84 4.87
CA VAL A 145 8.80 13.29 4.10
C VAL A 145 9.47 12.15 4.87
N VAL A 146 9.73 12.29 6.17
CA VAL A 146 10.30 11.20 6.99
C VAL A 146 9.40 9.97 7.03
N ILE A 147 8.07 10.16 7.11
CA ILE A 147 7.11 9.04 7.06
C ILE A 147 7.17 8.35 5.69
N LEU A 148 7.20 9.13 4.60
CA LEU A 148 7.32 8.58 3.24
C LEU A 148 8.63 7.84 3.01
N LEU A 149 9.75 8.37 3.49
CA LEU A 149 11.04 7.70 3.41
C LEU A 149 11.02 6.37 4.17
N GLY A 150 10.47 6.36 5.39
CA GLY A 150 10.33 5.12 6.15
C GLY A 150 9.40 4.11 5.48
N LEU A 151 8.31 4.58 4.84
CA LEU A 151 7.42 3.72 4.05
C LEU A 151 8.18 3.12 2.85
N GLY A 152 8.90 3.96 2.10
CA GLY A 152 9.69 3.53 0.95
C GLY A 152 10.76 2.51 1.33
N VAL A 153 11.52 2.77 2.40
CA VAL A 153 12.51 1.82 2.94
C VAL A 153 11.85 0.50 3.34
N THR A 154 10.68 0.54 3.99
CA THR A 154 9.94 -0.67 4.38
C THR A 154 9.51 -1.48 3.16
N VAL A 155 9.02 -0.81 2.12
CA VAL A 155 8.64 -1.46 0.86
C VAL A 155 9.85 -2.09 0.19
N VAL A 156 10.94 -1.33 0.01
CA VAL A 156 12.18 -1.82 -0.62
C VAL A 156 12.77 -2.99 0.16
N ALA A 157 12.83 -2.90 1.50
CA ALA A 157 13.29 -4.00 2.35
C ALA A 157 12.41 -5.25 2.19
N SER A 158 11.09 -5.07 2.10
CA SER A 158 10.15 -6.19 1.89
C SER A 158 10.38 -6.86 0.54
N VAL A 159 10.58 -6.08 -0.53
CA VAL A 159 10.91 -6.61 -1.86
C VAL A 159 12.26 -7.33 -1.85
N ALA A 160 13.29 -6.77 -1.19
CA ALA A 160 14.61 -7.38 -1.08
C ALA A 160 14.57 -8.73 -0.33
N VAL A 161 13.84 -8.78 0.79
CA VAL A 161 13.59 -10.04 1.52
C VAL A 161 12.83 -11.03 0.64
N SER A 162 11.91 -10.55 -0.21
CA SER A 162 11.17 -11.39 -1.16
C SER A 162 12.03 -11.98 -2.26
N ALA A 163 12.86 -11.16 -2.89
CA ALA A 163 13.81 -11.61 -3.89
C ALA A 163 14.81 -12.63 -3.29
N ALA A 164 15.35 -12.34 -2.10
CA ALA A 164 16.26 -13.25 -1.41
C ALA A 164 15.59 -14.60 -1.11
N THR A 165 14.36 -14.59 -0.61
CA THR A 165 13.62 -15.82 -0.31
C THR A 165 13.36 -16.66 -1.56
N GLY A 166 13.06 -16.03 -2.70
CA GLY A 166 12.93 -16.72 -3.99
C GLY A 166 14.23 -17.42 -4.38
N ALA A 167 15.36 -16.70 -4.36
CA ALA A 167 16.67 -17.25 -4.69
C ALA A 167 17.08 -18.41 -3.76
N PHE A 168 16.82 -18.31 -2.46
CA PHE A 168 17.08 -19.41 -1.52
C PHE A 168 16.18 -20.63 -1.76
N THR A 169 14.95 -20.42 -2.23
CA THR A 169 14.04 -21.51 -2.57
C THR A 169 14.57 -22.30 -3.78
N ASP A 170 15.05 -21.61 -4.81
CA ASP A 170 15.60 -22.26 -6.00
C ASP A 170 16.90 -23.04 -5.70
N VAL A 171 17.81 -22.44 -4.93
CA VAL A 171 19.08 -23.10 -4.51
C VAL A 171 18.82 -24.28 -3.57
N ALA A 172 17.86 -24.17 -2.65
CA ALA A 172 17.49 -25.28 -1.77
C ALA A 172 16.81 -26.42 -2.55
N LEU A 173 16.01 -26.11 -3.58
CA LEU A 173 15.37 -27.14 -4.41
C LEU A 173 16.39 -27.89 -5.28
N ASP A 174 17.39 -27.18 -5.83
CA ASP A 174 18.49 -27.80 -6.58
C ASP A 174 19.40 -28.65 -5.68
N ALA A 175 19.69 -28.19 -4.45
CA ALA A 175 20.56 -28.91 -3.51
C ALA A 175 19.95 -30.23 -2.99
N ILE A 176 18.62 -30.34 -2.97
CA ILE A 176 17.92 -31.55 -2.49
C ILE A 176 17.57 -32.47 -3.69
N GLY A 177 17.85 -32.07 -4.93
CA GLY A 177 17.66 -32.89 -6.13
C GLY A 177 16.20 -33.24 -6.44
N LEU A 178 15.25 -32.50 -5.87
CA LEU A 178 13.82 -32.69 -6.13
C LEU A 178 13.43 -31.91 -7.38
N GLU A 179 13.59 -32.54 -8.55
CA GLU A 179 12.93 -32.07 -9.77
C GLU A 179 11.43 -31.85 -9.52
N LYS A 180 10.96 -30.62 -9.75
CA LYS A 180 9.56 -30.15 -9.94
C LYS A 180 8.45 -31.06 -9.37
N THR A 181 8.58 -31.51 -8.12
CA THR A 181 7.54 -32.32 -7.48
C THR A 181 6.46 -31.39 -6.94
N VAL A 182 5.22 -31.87 -6.83
CA VAL A 182 4.08 -31.12 -6.23
C VAL A 182 4.44 -30.47 -4.89
N VAL A 183 5.35 -31.08 -4.13
CA VAL A 183 5.88 -30.58 -2.85
C VAL A 183 6.72 -29.30 -3.02
N ALA A 184 7.56 -29.20 -4.06
CA ALA A 184 8.37 -28.01 -4.35
C ALA A 184 7.48 -26.82 -4.73
N THR A 185 6.49 -27.05 -5.60
CA THR A 185 5.51 -26.02 -5.99
C THR A 185 4.62 -25.61 -4.81
N ALA A 186 4.24 -26.55 -3.95
CA ALA A 186 3.48 -26.27 -2.73
C ALA A 186 4.30 -25.45 -1.72
N LEU A 187 5.56 -25.81 -1.49
CA LEU A 187 6.49 -25.05 -0.64
C LEU A 187 6.71 -23.63 -1.17
N ALA A 188 6.99 -23.47 -2.46
CA ALA A 188 7.14 -22.16 -3.09
C ALA A 188 5.88 -21.29 -2.92
N LYS A 189 4.68 -21.89 -3.08
CA LYS A 189 3.40 -21.20 -2.82
C LYS A 189 3.26 -20.80 -1.36
N VAL A 190 3.55 -21.70 -0.41
CA VAL A 190 3.44 -21.41 1.03
C VAL A 190 4.41 -20.31 1.42
N VAL A 191 5.66 -20.37 0.95
CA VAL A 191 6.67 -19.34 1.17
C VAL A 191 6.19 -18.00 0.61
N GLY A 192 5.73 -17.97 -0.65
CA GLY A 192 5.19 -16.76 -1.28
C GLY A 192 4.02 -16.14 -0.52
N ILE A 193 3.06 -16.97 -0.07
CA ILE A 193 1.91 -16.51 0.74
C ILE A 193 2.39 -15.97 2.08
N THR A 194 3.27 -16.70 2.77
CA THR A 194 3.79 -16.31 4.09
C THR A 194 4.54 -14.99 4.00
N LEU A 195 5.28 -14.79 2.92
CA LEU A 195 6.05 -13.58 2.70
C LEU A 195 5.19 -12.39 2.27
N GLY A 196 4.18 -12.61 1.44
CA GLY A 196 3.17 -11.61 1.12
C GLY A 196 2.41 -11.17 2.37
N LEU A 197 2.09 -12.11 3.26
CA LEU A 197 1.46 -11.83 4.55
C LEU A 197 2.41 -11.07 5.49
N ALA A 198 3.68 -11.46 5.57
CA ALA A 198 4.69 -10.79 6.38
C ALA A 198 4.94 -9.35 5.91
N THR A 199 5.07 -9.15 4.60
CA THR A 199 5.21 -7.83 3.97
C THR A 199 3.98 -6.96 4.25
N SER A 200 2.78 -7.51 4.02
CA SER A 200 1.54 -6.81 4.33
C SER A 200 1.48 -6.42 5.81
N THR A 201 1.84 -7.34 6.70
CA THR A 201 1.87 -7.10 8.14
C THR A 201 2.89 -6.03 8.52
N ALA A 202 4.09 -6.05 7.95
CA ALA A 202 5.14 -5.06 8.18
C ALA A 202 4.71 -3.67 7.71
N LEU A 203 4.09 -3.57 6.52
CA LEU A 203 3.51 -2.33 6.01
C LEU A 203 2.41 -1.81 6.92
N PHE A 204 1.46 -2.66 7.31
CA PHE A 204 0.40 -2.27 8.25
C PHE A 204 0.96 -1.86 9.61
N LEU A 205 1.94 -2.57 10.16
CA LEU A 205 2.60 -2.22 11.41
C LEU A 205 3.32 -0.88 11.31
N PHE A 206 4.05 -0.64 10.22
CA PHE A 206 4.70 0.64 9.97
C PHE A 206 3.65 1.76 9.89
N LEU A 207 2.59 1.58 9.11
CA LEU A 207 1.50 2.53 8.99
C LEU A 207 0.86 2.80 10.37
N PHE A 208 0.45 1.76 11.10
CA PHE A 208 -0.18 1.88 12.41
C PHE A 208 0.75 2.39 13.51
N TRP A 209 2.06 2.24 13.38
CA TRP A 209 3.01 2.74 14.37
C TRP A 209 3.44 4.19 14.08
N ARG A 210 3.59 4.56 12.80
CA ARG A 210 4.14 5.86 12.40
C ARG A 210 3.09 6.90 12.02
N LEU A 211 1.94 6.51 11.44
CA LEU A 211 0.88 7.47 11.07
C LEU A 211 0.05 8.03 12.22
N PRO A 212 -0.22 7.34 13.35
CA PRO A 212 -1.02 7.94 14.41
C PRO A 212 -0.19 8.99 15.16
N LYS A 213 -0.23 10.22 14.64
CA LYS A 213 -0.02 11.45 15.42
C LYS A 213 -1.29 11.94 16.09
N VAL A 214 -2.34 11.13 16.11
CA VAL A 214 -3.42 11.34 17.08
C VAL A 214 -3.02 10.54 18.29
N ARG A 215 -2.68 11.24 19.38
CA ARG A 215 -2.55 10.65 20.71
C ARG A 215 -3.90 10.07 21.13
N SER A 216 -4.32 8.95 20.56
CA SER A 216 -5.34 8.12 21.17
C SER A 216 -4.60 6.96 21.83
N PRO A 217 -4.68 6.82 23.18
CA PRO A 217 -4.02 5.73 23.86
C PRO A 217 -4.48 4.43 23.21
N PHE A 218 -3.54 3.57 22.82
CA PHE A 218 -3.76 2.28 22.16
C PHE A 218 -4.89 1.46 22.82
N ARG A 219 -5.07 1.61 24.14
CA ARG A 219 -6.19 1.08 24.93
C ARG A 219 -7.58 1.50 24.44
N ARG A 220 -7.79 2.69 23.87
CA ARG A 220 -9.08 3.13 23.32
C ARG A 220 -9.35 2.58 21.92
N VAL A 221 -8.33 2.34 21.11
CA VAL A 221 -8.48 1.69 19.79
C VAL A 221 -8.80 0.20 19.99
N VAL A 222 -8.08 -0.47 20.90
CA VAL A 222 -8.34 -1.87 21.29
C VAL A 222 -9.70 -2.01 21.99
N ARG A 223 -10.07 -1.07 22.88
CA ARG A 223 -11.42 -1.07 23.48
C ARG A 223 -12.51 -0.73 22.48
N GLY A 224 -12.28 0.13 21.49
CA GLY A 224 -13.23 0.38 20.40
C GLY A 224 -13.46 -0.87 19.56
N ALA A 225 -12.39 -1.60 19.22
CA ALA A 225 -12.47 -2.87 18.49
C ALA A 225 -13.12 -4.00 19.31
N LEU A 226 -12.89 -4.05 20.62
CA LEU A 226 -13.48 -5.05 21.53
C LEU A 226 -14.88 -4.71 22.03
N LEU A 227 -15.28 -3.43 22.06
CA LEU A 227 -16.60 -2.98 22.54
C LEU A 227 -17.60 -2.69 21.41
N ALA A 228 -17.16 -2.67 20.15
CA ALA A 228 -18.05 -2.68 18.98
C ALA A 228 -19.13 -3.79 19.00
N PRO A 229 -18.95 -4.95 19.67
CA PRO A 229 -20.01 -5.95 19.80
C PRO A 229 -20.95 -5.79 21.01
N THR A 230 -20.73 -4.87 21.96
CA THR A 230 -21.36 -4.99 23.30
C THR A 230 -22.16 -3.82 23.86
N ARG A 231 -22.40 -2.71 23.14
CA ARG A 231 -23.41 -1.72 23.58
C ARG A 231 -24.15 -1.04 22.44
#